data_AF-A0A914DUF4-F1
#
_entry.id   AF-A0A914DUF4-F1
#
_cell.length_a   1.000
_cell.length_b   1.000
_cell.length_c   1.000
_cell.angle_alpha   90.00
_cell.angle_beta   90.00
_cell.angle_gamma   90.00
#
_symmetry.space_group_name_H-M   'P 1'
#
loop_
_entity.id
_entity.type
_entity.pdbx_description
1 polymer ?
#
loop_
_entity_poly.entity_id
_entity_poly.type
_entity_poly.pdbx_seq_one_letter_code
_entity_poly.pdbx_strand_id
1 'polypeptide(L)' 'MLQHCPKTCGLCDEVVEFEVIDHNMRWVPVTIWTYKNCIDNSPSCQRRSYLCKIPLYKNIMKMECAYTCGFCGR' A
#
# COMPACT_ATOMS: atom_id res chain seq x y z
N MET A 1 14.32 -14.09 3.26
CA MET A 1 14.60 -12.76 2.67
C MET A 1 13.52 -11.82 3.14
N LEU A 2 13.82 -10.99 4.14
CA LEU A 2 12.90 -9.97 4.62
C LEU A 2 12.83 -8.91 3.52
N GLN A 3 11.81 -9.00 2.67
CA GLN A 3 11.60 -8.06 1.58
C GLN A 3 11.17 -6.73 2.20
N HIS A 4 12.15 -5.86 2.45
CA HIS A 4 11.92 -4.44 2.69
C HIS A 4 10.99 -3.93 1.59
N CYS A 5 9.88 -3.29 1.98
CA CYS A 5 8.84 -2.79 1.09
C CYS A 5 9.51 -2.11 -0.13
N PRO A 6 9.40 -2.67 -1.36
CA PRO A 6 10.01 -2.06 -2.53
C PRO A 6 9.37 -0.69 -2.72
N LYS A 7 10.21 0.35 -2.82
CA LYS A 7 9.85 1.78 -2.87
C LYS A 7 8.90 2.18 -4.03
N THR A 8 8.36 1.24 -4.80
CA THR A 8 7.56 1.53 -6.00
C THR A 8 6.06 1.65 -5.73
N CYS A 9 5.51 1.01 -4.69
CA CYS A 9 4.12 1.24 -4.27
C CYS A 9 4.10 2.11 -3.00
N GLY A 10 3.81 3.41 -3.15
CA GLY A 10 3.81 4.39 -2.06
C GLY A 10 2.67 4.27 -1.04
N LEU A 11 2.28 3.03 -0.69
CA LEU A 11 1.28 2.70 0.33
C LEU A 11 1.79 1.53 1.19
N CYS A 12 2.99 1.64 1.76
CA CYS A 12 3.38 0.77 2.86
C CYS A 12 2.69 1.33 4.12
N ASP A 13 1.79 0.58 4.75
CA ASP A 13 1.15 0.99 5.99
C ASP A 13 1.05 -0.17 7.00
N GLU A 14 0.90 0.24 8.26
CA GLU A 14 0.93 -0.50 9.54
C GLU A 14 2.22 -1.28 9.81
N VAL A 15 3.01 -0.76 10.75
CA VAL A 15 4.14 -1.45 11.38
C VAL A 15 3.56 -2.51 12.31
N VAL A 16 3.66 -3.79 11.93
CA VAL A 16 3.35 -4.86 12.87
C VAL A 16 4.62 -5.13 13.66
N GLU A 17 4.59 -4.84 14.95
CA GLU A 17 5.65 -5.19 15.89
C GLU A 17 5.46 -6.64 16.33
N PHE A 18 6.43 -7.49 16.02
CA PHE A 18 6.47 -8.86 16.54
C PHE A 18 7.88 -9.25 16.98
N GLU A 19 7.96 -10.23 17.87
CA GLU A 19 9.23 -10.82 18.32
C GLU A 19 9.51 -12.10 17.53
N VAL A 20 10.66 -12.16 16.85
CA VAL A 20 11.16 -13.39 16.22
C VAL A 20 12.48 -13.82 16.84
N ILE A 21 12.78 -15.11 16.71
CA ILE A 21 14.06 -15.69 17.09
C ILE A 21 15.03 -15.53 15.92
N ASP A 22 16.17 -14.88 16.15
CA ASP A 22 17.25 -14.80 15.16
C ASP A 22 18.10 -16.08 15.13
N HIS A 23 19.08 -16.15 14.22
CA HIS A 23 20.00 -17.30 14.12
C HIS A 23 20.87 -17.52 15.37
N ASN A 24 20.95 -16.52 16.26
CA ASN A 24 21.66 -16.58 17.53
C ASN A 24 20.73 -16.90 18.70
N MET A 25 19.51 -17.40 18.41
CA MET A 25 18.54 -17.81 19.42
C MET A 25 18.12 -16.67 20.35
N ARG A 26 18.10 -15.43 19.84
CA ARG A 26 17.67 -14.25 20.60
C ARG A 26 16.32 -13.73 20.11
N TRP A 27 15.45 -13.39 21.06
CA TRP A 27 14.22 -12.65 20.79
C TRP A 27 14.57 -11.22 20.40
N VAL A 28 14.21 -10.83 19.18
CA VAL A 28 14.47 -9.49 18.66
C VAL A 28 13.17 -8.88 18.15
N PRO A 29 12.91 -7.59 18.43
CA PRO A 29 11.78 -6.89 17.86
C PRO A 29 12.03 -6.70 16.37
N VAL A 30 11.08 -7.14 15.55
CA VAL A 30 11.10 -6.91 14.11
C VAL A 30 9.88 -6.10 13.72
N THR A 31 10.13 -5.11 12.87
CA THR A 31 9.10 -4.34 12.19
C THR A 31 8.90 -4.95 10.81
N ILE A 32 7.72 -5.53 10.56
CA ILE A 32 7.31 -5.84 9.19
C ILE A 32 6.50 -4.70 8.61
N TRP A 33 6.71 -4.51 7.32
CA TRP A 33 5.89 -3.65 6.51
C TRP A 33 4.85 -4.54 5.84
N THR A 34 3.56 -4.29 6.08
CA THR A 34 2.54 -4.94 5.27
C THR A 34 2.46 -4.25 3.92
N TYR A 35 2.36 -5.05 2.86
CA TYR A 35 2.15 -4.51 1.52
C TYR A 35 0.66 -4.28 1.33
N LYS A 36 0.24 -3.01 1.31
CA LYS A 36 -1.13 -2.70 0.90
C LYS A 36 -1.24 -2.93 -0.60
N ASN A 37 -2.02 -3.93 -0.98
CA ASN A 37 -2.30 -4.20 -2.39
C ASN A 37 -2.87 -2.92 -3.03
N CYS A 38 -2.29 -2.50 -4.15
CA CYS A 38 -2.77 -1.34 -4.89
C CYS A 38 -4.04 -1.74 -5.65
N ILE A 39 -5.17 -1.69 -4.97
CA ILE A 39 -6.48 -2.10 -5.45
C ILE A 39 -7.46 -0.92 -5.44
N ASP A 40 -8.57 -1.10 -6.16
CA ASP A 40 -9.73 -0.24 -6.00
C ASP A 40 -10.55 -0.73 -4.78
N ASN A 41 -10.80 0.18 -3.84
CA ASN A 41 -11.63 -0.09 -2.66
C ASN A 41 -13.13 0.07 -2.97
N SER A 42 -13.47 0.78 -4.05
CA SER A 42 -14.87 1.00 -4.46
C SER A 42 -15.22 0.28 -5.76
N PRO A 43 -16.36 -0.44 -5.84
CA PRO A 43 -16.84 -1.01 -7.10
C PRO A 43 -17.27 0.06 -8.11
N SER A 44 -17.40 1.32 -7.68
CA SER A 44 -17.76 2.44 -8.55
C SER A 44 -16.57 3.13 -9.20
N CYS A 45 -15.34 2.68 -8.96
CA CYS A 45 -14.14 3.30 -9.50
C CYS A 45 -14.17 3.42 -11.03
N GLN A 46 -14.62 2.39 -11.73
CA GLN A 46 -14.71 2.42 -13.20
C GLN A 46 -15.67 3.51 -13.71
N ARG A 47 -16.84 3.67 -13.06
CA ARG A 47 -17.81 4.74 -13.38
C ARG A 47 -17.28 6.13 -13.02
N ARG A 48 -16.42 6.21 -12.01
CA ARG A 48 -15.87 7.47 -11.48
C ARG A 48 -14.49 7.80 -12.05
N SER A 49 -13.97 7.02 -12.98
CA SER A 49 -12.64 7.19 -13.59
C SER A 49 -12.38 8.60 -14.15
N TYR A 50 -13.43 9.32 -14.57
CA TYR A 50 -13.32 10.71 -14.99
C TYR A 50 -12.82 11.65 -13.87
N LEU A 51 -13.11 11.35 -12.60
CA LEU A 51 -12.66 12.13 -11.44
C LEU A 51 -11.15 12.00 -11.20
N CYS A 52 -10.48 10.98 -11.73
CA CYS A 52 -9.02 10.82 -11.60
C CYS A 52 -8.26 12.04 -12.16
N LYS A 53 -8.85 12.73 -13.14
CA LYS A 53 -8.27 13.92 -13.79
C LYS A 53 -8.64 15.24 -13.09
N ILE A 54 -9.56 15.20 -12.12
CA ILE A 54 -10.02 16.40 -11.42
C ILE A 54 -9.16 16.59 -10.16
N PRO A 55 -8.41 17.71 -10.03
CA PRO A 55 -7.47 17.92 -8.93
C PRO A 55 -8.12 17.79 -7.54
N LEU A 56 -9.35 18.29 -7.41
CA LEU A 56 -10.14 18.21 -6.18
C LEU A 56 -10.38 16.77 -5.71
N TYR A 57 -10.57 15.83 -6.66
CA TYR A 57 -10.86 14.43 -6.36
C TYR A 57 -9.62 13.54 -6.38
N LYS A 58 -8.45 14.07 -6.74
CA LYS A 58 -7.21 13.30 -6.89
C LYS A 58 -6.83 12.55 -5.61
N ASN A 59 -6.95 13.17 -4.45
CA ASN A 59 -6.64 12.54 -3.16
C ASN A 59 -7.60 11.39 -2.83
N ILE A 60 -8.91 11.64 -2.99
CA ILE A 60 -9.95 10.63 -2.77
C ILE A 60 -9.74 9.45 -3.73
N MET A 61 -9.48 9.75 -5.00
CA MET A 61 -9.24 8.73 -6.02
C MET A 61 -7.94 7.96 -5.81
N LYS A 62 -6.93 8.56 -5.19
CA LYS A 62 -5.70 7.87 -4.79
C LYS A 62 -5.94 6.87 -3.64
N MET A 63 -6.91 7.13 -2.78
CA MET A 63 -7.26 6.22 -1.68
C MET A 63 -8.26 5.15 -2.11
N GLU A 64 -9.29 5.53 -2.87
CA GLU A 64 -10.41 4.66 -3.22
C GLU A 64 -10.20 3.91 -4.53
N CYS A 65 -9.51 4.52 -5.50
CA CYS A 65 -9.47 4.06 -6.88
C CYS A 65 -8.04 4.08 -7.46
N ALA A 66 -7.06 3.74 -6.63
CA ALA A 66 -5.64 3.85 -6.98
C ALA A 66 -5.30 3.06 -8.26
N TYR A 67 -5.92 1.89 -8.42
CA TYR A 67 -5.70 1.00 -9.55
C TYR A 67 -6.38 1.53 -10.81
N THR A 68 -7.67 1.83 -10.77
CA THR A 68 -8.43 2.39 -11.90
C THR A 68 -7.81 3.71 -12.39
N CYS A 69 -7.36 4.56 -11.49
CA CYS A 69 -6.76 5.85 -11.85
C CYS A 69 -5.30 5.76 -12.32
N GLY A 70 -4.69 4.57 -12.29
CA GLY A 70 -3.30 4.36 -12.69
C GLY A 70 -2.29 5.02 -11.74
N PHE A 71 -2.67 5.23 -10.48
CA PHE A 71 -1.76 5.73 -9.45
C PHE A 71 -0.84 4.65 -8.88
N CYS A 72 -1.16 3.38 -9.14
CA CYS A 72 -0.27 2.25 -8.92
C CYS A 72 0.88 2.30 -9.94
N GLY A 73 2.00 2.91 -9.56
CA GLY A 73 3.25 2.84 -10.33
C GLY A 73 3.90 1.46 -10.19
N ARG A 74 4.43 0.93 -11.31
CA ARG A 74 5.24 -0.30 -11.34
C ARG A 74 6.48 -0.21 -10.45
#